data_AF-A0A371HVM1-F1
#
_entry.id   AF-A0A371HVM1-F1
#
_cell.length_a   1.000
_cell.length_b   1.000
_cell.length_c   1.000
_cell.angle_alpha   90.00
_cell.angle_beta   90.00
_cell.angle_gamma   90.00
#
_symmetry.space_group_name_H-M   'P 1'
#
loop_
_entity.id
_entity.type
_entity.pdbx_description
1 polymer ?
#
loop_
_entity_poly.entity_id
_entity_poly.type
_entity_poly.pdbx_seq_one_letter_code
_entity_poly.pdbx_strand_id
1 'polypeptide(L)'
;MSITRVIQHGRDITSLFNKKLCSDAKKSLYTRCINFARLSALLRLVNLKVGNGWNDKTFTKLLNLLKHMLLEGNTLLNCNYEAMKILCPMGMEYNKIYTFPNDCILYTKEFNAIHQCPNYGESRYKKKDDDSNSVVSIKGPFVKVQWYLPIISRFKQLFYNVNDAKNLK
;
A
#
# COMPACT_ATOMS: atom_id res chain seq x y z
N MET A 1 17.03 18.66 8.54
CA MET A 1 16.62 17.33 9.06
C MET A 1 17.32 16.27 8.22
N SER A 2 18.42 15.70 8.70
CA SER A 2 19.34 14.91 7.87
C SER A 2 18.77 13.55 7.44
N ILE A 3 18.99 13.18 6.18
CA ILE A 3 18.53 11.96 5.49
C ILE A 3 18.79 10.67 6.31
N THR A 4 19.85 10.66 7.11
CA THR A 4 20.23 9.56 8.01
C THR A 4 19.18 9.28 9.09
N ARG A 5 18.47 10.30 9.59
CA ARG A 5 17.40 10.12 10.60
C ARG A 5 16.18 9.42 10.02
N VAL A 6 15.82 9.69 8.77
CA VAL A 6 14.66 9.05 8.08
C VAL A 6 14.94 7.56 7.83
N ILE A 7 16.18 7.21 7.49
CA ILE A 7 16.60 5.82 7.23
C ILE A 7 16.71 5.00 8.53
N GLN A 8 17.11 5.62 9.64
CA GLN A 8 17.12 4.97 10.96
C GLN A 8 15.68 4.73 11.45
N HIS A 9 14.82 5.75 11.35
CA HIS A 9 13.42 5.67 11.74
C HIS A 9 12.62 4.63 10.92
N GLY A 10 12.93 4.47 9.62
CA GLY A 10 12.35 3.42 8.78
C GLY A 10 12.83 2.00 9.11
N ARG A 11 14.08 1.83 9.56
CA ARG A 11 14.64 0.53 9.99
C ARG A 11 14.01 0.03 11.29
N ASP A 12 13.79 0.91 12.27
CA ASP A 12 13.19 0.55 13.55
C ASP A 12 11.73 0.11 13.39
N ILE A 13 10.96 0.81 12.55
CA ILE A 13 9.55 0.48 12.23
C ILE A 13 9.43 -0.89 11.54
N THR A 14 10.33 -1.19 10.60
CA THR A 14 10.31 -2.47 9.85
C THR A 14 10.63 -3.66 10.77
N SER A 15 11.57 -3.49 11.72
CA SER A 15 11.93 -4.54 12.68
C SER A 15 10.80 -4.82 13.70
N LEU A 16 10.11 -3.77 14.16
CA LEU A 16 8.98 -3.87 15.07
C LEU A 16 7.76 -4.52 14.39
N PHE A 17 7.55 -4.18 13.12
CA PHE A 17 6.49 -4.76 12.30
C PHE A 17 6.69 -6.26 12.09
N ASN A 18 7.88 -6.70 11.65
CA ASN A 18 8.17 -8.12 11.45
C ASN A 18 7.96 -8.93 12.74
N LYS A 19 8.30 -8.37 13.90
CA LYS A 19 8.02 -9.00 15.20
C LYS A 19 6.52 -9.14 15.47
N LYS A 20 5.73 -8.09 15.24
CA LYS A 20 4.27 -8.12 15.44
C LYS A 20 3.59 -9.09 14.48
N LEU A 21 4.03 -9.12 13.23
CA LEU A 21 3.52 -10.01 12.20
C LEU A 21 3.81 -11.48 12.53
N CYS A 22 5.04 -11.79 12.93
CA CYS A 22 5.42 -13.11 13.44
C CYS A 22 4.63 -13.50 14.70
N SER A 23 4.31 -12.53 15.56
CA SER A 23 3.44 -12.77 16.73
C SER A 23 2.03 -13.15 16.30
N ASP A 24 1.42 -12.41 15.37
CA ASP A 24 0.07 -12.68 14.88
C ASP A 24 -0.01 -13.95 14.00
N ALA A 25 1.10 -14.35 13.38
CA ALA A 25 1.23 -15.64 12.70
C ALA A 25 1.23 -16.84 13.67
N LYS A 26 1.70 -16.64 14.90
CA LYS A 26 1.74 -17.68 15.95
C LYS A 26 0.48 -17.71 16.81
N LYS A 27 -0.24 -16.59 16.93
CA LYS A 27 -1.49 -16.52 17.70
C LYS A 27 -2.60 -17.31 17.00
N SER A 28 -3.27 -18.18 17.74
CA SER A 28 -4.47 -18.87 17.27
C SER A 28 -5.63 -17.89 17.08
N LEU A 29 -6.57 -18.22 16.19
CA LEU A 29 -7.74 -17.37 15.94
C LEU A 29 -8.60 -17.20 17.20
N TYR A 30 -8.77 -18.28 17.96
CA TYR A 30 -9.41 -18.32 19.27
C TYR A 30 -8.73 -19.40 20.13
N THR A 31 -9.09 -19.48 21.41
CA THR A 31 -8.52 -20.44 22.37
C THR A 31 -8.72 -21.87 21.87
N ARG A 32 -7.64 -22.67 21.78
CA ARG A 32 -7.62 -24.05 21.23
C ARG A 32 -7.89 -24.20 19.73
N CYS A 33 -7.85 -23.13 18.94
CA CYS A 33 -7.92 -23.25 17.47
C CYS A 33 -6.59 -23.80 16.91
N ILE A 34 -6.60 -25.03 16.40
CA ILE A 34 -5.41 -25.70 15.81
C ILE A 34 -5.27 -25.37 14.32
N ASN A 35 -6.40 -25.19 13.63
CA ASN A 35 -6.43 -25.11 12.17
C ASN A 35 -6.11 -23.71 11.62
N PHE A 36 -6.35 -22.66 12.41
CA PHE A 36 -6.22 -21.28 11.95
C PHE A 36 -5.47 -20.40 12.96
N ALA A 37 -4.31 -19.91 12.53
CA ALA A 37 -3.69 -18.74 13.13
C ALA A 37 -4.42 -17.45 12.72
N ARG A 38 -4.36 -16.41 13.55
CA ARG A 38 -4.98 -15.11 13.32
C ARG A 38 -4.60 -14.52 11.97
N LEU A 39 -3.31 -14.51 11.62
CA LEU A 39 -2.84 -13.99 10.34
C LEU A 39 -3.32 -14.83 9.14
N SER A 40 -3.31 -16.17 9.28
CA SER A 40 -3.78 -17.09 8.23
C SER A 40 -5.28 -16.89 7.93
N ALA A 41 -6.09 -16.78 8.98
CA ALA A 41 -7.52 -16.52 8.85
C ALA A 41 -7.79 -15.18 8.15
N LEU A 42 -7.08 -14.12 8.57
CA LEU A 42 -7.18 -12.79 7.99
C LEU A 42 -6.81 -12.80 6.50
N LEU A 43 -5.69 -13.42 6.13
CA LEU A 43 -5.23 -13.51 4.75
C LEU A 43 -6.26 -14.23 3.86
N ARG A 44 -6.80 -15.37 4.33
CA ARG A 44 -7.84 -16.11 3.59
C ARG A 44 -9.10 -15.28 3.40
N LEU A 45 -9.57 -14.58 4.43
CA LEU A 45 -10.76 -13.73 4.35
C LEU A 45 -10.58 -12.56 3.38
N VAL A 46 -9.42 -11.90 3.41
CA VAL A 46 -9.11 -10.81 2.47
C VAL A 46 -8.95 -11.32 1.05
N ASN A 47 -8.33 -12.49 0.86
CA ASN A 47 -8.23 -13.12 -0.47
C ASN A 47 -9.62 -13.47 -1.03
N LEU A 48 -10.54 -13.99 -0.21
CA LEU A 48 -11.93 -14.22 -0.61
C LEU A 48 -12.62 -12.91 -0.99
N LYS A 49 -12.47 -11.86 -0.17
CA LYS A 49 -13.03 -10.54 -0.47
C LYS A 49 -12.56 -10.03 -1.83
N VAL A 50 -11.25 -10.07 -2.08
CA VAL A 50 -10.65 -9.59 -3.34
C VAL A 50 -11.05 -10.46 -4.52
N GLY A 51 -10.97 -11.78 -4.39
CA GLY A 51 -11.32 -12.74 -5.44
C GLY A 51 -12.79 -12.67 -5.85
N ASN A 52 -13.68 -12.31 -4.94
CA ASN A 52 -15.12 -12.20 -5.19
C ASN A 52 -15.61 -10.76 -5.35
N GLY A 53 -14.71 -9.76 -5.38
CA GLY A 53 -15.08 -8.35 -5.59
C GLY A 53 -16.01 -7.77 -4.51
N TRP A 54 -15.89 -8.24 -3.27
CA TRP A 54 -16.79 -7.80 -2.20
C TRP A 54 -16.51 -6.35 -1.78
N ASN A 55 -17.59 -5.58 -1.65
CA ASN A 55 -17.53 -4.23 -1.09
C ASN A 55 -17.13 -4.25 0.40
N ASP A 56 -16.43 -3.22 0.85
CA ASP A 56 -15.99 -3.03 2.23
C ASP A 56 -17.13 -3.10 3.24
N LYS A 57 -18.30 -2.54 2.88
CA LYS A 57 -19.50 -2.55 3.72
C LYS A 57 -20.03 -3.97 3.95
N THR A 58 -20.16 -4.76 2.89
CA THR A 58 -20.67 -6.13 2.98
C THR A 58 -19.68 -7.04 3.68
N PHE A 59 -18.39 -6.87 3.39
CA PHE A 59 -17.33 -7.61 4.07
C PHE A 59 -17.27 -7.30 5.58
N THR A 60 -17.42 -6.04 5.97
CA THR A 60 -17.45 -5.64 7.38
C THR A 60 -18.65 -6.26 8.12
N LYS A 61 -19.84 -6.30 7.49
CA LYS A 61 -21.01 -6.99 8.05
C LYS A 61 -20.75 -8.49 8.24
N LEU A 62 -20.10 -9.13 7.26
CA LEU A 62 -19.73 -10.54 7.35
C LEU A 62 -18.73 -10.80 8.49
N LEU A 63 -17.69 -9.97 8.63
CA LEU A 63 -16.72 -10.10 9.71
C LEU A 63 -17.39 -10.01 11.08
N ASN A 64 -18.29 -9.06 11.27
CA ASN A 64 -19.05 -8.94 12.51
C ASN A 64 -19.92 -10.18 12.77
N LEU A 65 -20.61 -10.70 11.76
CA LEU A 65 -21.39 -11.93 11.89
C LEU A 65 -20.51 -13.11 12.30
N LEU A 66 -19.39 -13.32 11.60
CA LEU A 66 -18.43 -14.38 11.91
C LEU A 66 -17.89 -14.26 13.33
N LYS A 67 -17.62 -13.03 13.78
CA LYS A 67 -17.13 -12.77 15.15
C LYS A 67 -18.13 -13.20 16.21
N HIS A 68 -19.43 -13.04 15.97
CA HIS A 68 -20.50 -13.51 16.85
C HIS A 68 -20.73 -15.02 16.79
N MET A 69 -20.45 -15.65 15.64
CA MET A 69 -20.58 -17.11 15.48
C MET A 69 -19.39 -17.88 16.06
N LEU A 70 -18.23 -17.25 16.19
CA LEU A 70 -17.02 -17.84 16.75
C LEU A 70 -17.04 -17.85 18.28
N LEU A 71 -16.23 -18.73 18.86
CA LEU A 71 -16.04 -18.83 20.32
C LEU A 71 -15.62 -17.48 20.94
N GLU A 72 -16.01 -17.31 22.19
CA GLU A 72 -15.68 -16.12 22.98
C GLU A 72 -14.17 -15.97 23.14
N GLY A 73 -13.67 -14.73 23.06
CA GLY A 73 -12.24 -14.44 23.04
C GLY A 73 -11.54 -14.61 21.68
N ASN A 74 -12.30 -14.72 20.57
CA ASN A 74 -11.71 -14.74 19.23
C ASN A 74 -11.03 -13.42 18.88
N THR A 75 -9.97 -13.53 18.08
CA THR A 75 -9.11 -12.43 17.64
C THR A 75 -9.50 -11.89 16.27
N LEU A 76 -10.70 -12.25 15.78
CA LEU A 76 -11.20 -11.77 14.50
C LEU A 76 -11.43 -10.26 14.55
N LEU A 77 -11.10 -9.61 13.44
CA LEU A 77 -11.18 -8.16 13.29
C LEU A 77 -12.61 -7.72 13.01
N ASN A 78 -12.90 -6.46 13.35
CA ASN A 78 -14.25 -5.92 13.26
C ASN A 78 -14.58 -5.42 11.85
N CYS A 79 -13.57 -5.03 11.06
CA CYS A 79 -13.82 -4.39 9.78
C CYS A 79 -12.66 -4.55 8.79
N ASN A 80 -12.96 -4.22 7.53
CA ASN A 80 -11.97 -4.21 6.45
C ASN A 80 -10.76 -3.33 6.75
N TYR A 81 -10.98 -2.15 7.34
CA TYR A 81 -9.91 -1.20 7.62
C TYR A 81 -8.89 -1.77 8.62
N GLU A 82 -9.35 -2.41 9.69
CA GLU A 82 -8.47 -3.08 10.65
C GLU A 82 -7.68 -4.21 9.98
N ALA A 83 -8.33 -4.98 9.09
CA ALA A 83 -7.67 -6.07 8.35
C ALA A 83 -6.57 -5.54 7.45
N MET A 84 -6.89 -4.50 6.67
CA MET A 84 -5.93 -3.84 5.80
C MET A 84 -4.83 -3.14 6.60
N LYS A 85 -5.08 -2.64 7.81
CA LYS A 85 -4.04 -2.04 8.66
C LYS A 85 -2.97 -3.06 9.10
N ILE A 86 -3.36 -4.31 9.32
CA ILE A 86 -2.42 -5.39 9.66
C ILE A 86 -1.67 -5.86 8.41
N LEU A 87 -2.34 -5.93 7.26
CA LEU A 87 -1.74 -6.40 6.00
C LEU A 87 -0.95 -5.34 5.24
N CYS A 88 -1.26 -4.05 5.40
CA CYS A 88 -0.67 -2.94 4.64
C CYS A 88 0.86 -3.00 4.62
N PRO A 89 1.55 -3.25 5.75
CA PRO A 89 3.00 -3.25 5.76
C PRO A 89 3.61 -4.57 5.24
N MET A 90 2.82 -5.60 4.91
CA MET A 90 3.26 -6.79 4.13
C MET A 90 3.51 -6.47 2.65
N GLY A 91 3.83 -5.21 2.36
CA GLY A 91 4.14 -4.77 1.01
C GLY A 91 2.90 -4.62 0.15
N MET A 92 1.76 -4.17 0.70
CA MET A 92 0.62 -3.73 -0.11
C MET A 92 0.69 -2.23 -0.46
N GLU A 93 1.77 -1.55 -0.09
CA GLU A 93 1.97 -0.13 -0.40
C GLU A 93 2.04 0.08 -1.92
N TYR A 94 1.32 1.10 -2.38
CA TYR A 94 1.38 1.62 -3.74
C TYR A 94 2.07 2.96 -3.71
N ASN A 95 2.84 3.25 -4.73
CA ASN A 95 3.42 4.57 -4.94
C ASN A 95 2.67 5.27 -6.06
N LYS A 96 2.47 6.58 -5.92
CA LYS A 96 1.90 7.42 -6.97
C LYS A 96 3.02 7.89 -7.89
N ILE A 97 2.89 7.63 -9.18
CA ILE A 97 3.67 8.29 -10.24
C ILE A 97 2.74 9.23 -10.98
N TYR A 98 3.21 10.44 -11.22
CA TYR A 98 2.54 11.36 -12.12
C TYR A 98 2.96 11.01 -13.55
N THR A 99 2.06 11.16 -14.51
CA THR A 99 2.37 10.96 -15.92
C THR A 99 1.90 12.15 -16.75
N PHE A 100 2.54 12.38 -17.89
CA PHE A 100 2.01 13.29 -18.90
C PHE A 100 0.72 12.72 -19.51
N PRO A 101 -0.12 13.58 -20.12
CA PRO A 101 -1.15 13.10 -21.03
C PRO A 101 -0.49 12.18 -22.08
N ASN A 102 -1.16 11.07 -22.41
CA ASN A 102 -0.67 10.00 -23.32
C ASN A 102 0.47 9.11 -22.78
N ASP A 103 0.78 9.14 -21.47
CA ASP A 103 1.76 8.25 -20.81
C ASP A 103 3.17 8.30 -21.42
N CYS A 104 3.52 9.39 -22.09
CA CYS A 104 4.77 9.49 -22.85
C CYS A 104 6.01 9.37 -21.96
N ILE A 105 5.96 9.93 -20.75
CA ILE A 105 7.05 9.91 -19.77
C ILE A 105 6.48 9.76 -18.35
N LEU A 106 7.10 8.89 -17.57
CA LEU A 106 6.87 8.76 -16.13
C LEU A 106 7.73 9.78 -15.37
N TYR A 107 7.14 10.50 -14.41
CA TYR A 107 7.88 11.39 -13.54
C TYR A 107 8.69 10.62 -12.49
N THR A 108 9.83 10.06 -12.91
CA THR A 108 10.87 9.52 -12.04
C THR A 108 11.98 10.56 -11.86
N LYS A 109 12.92 10.31 -10.94
CA LYS A 109 13.94 11.25 -10.42
C LYS A 109 14.47 12.29 -11.42
N GLU A 110 14.77 11.88 -12.66
CA GLU A 110 15.35 12.71 -13.72
C GLU A 110 14.35 13.68 -14.38
N PHE A 111 13.08 13.30 -14.47
CA PHE A 111 12.03 14.09 -15.13
C PHE A 111 11.19 14.91 -14.16
N ASN A 112 11.43 14.79 -12.84
CA ASN A 112 10.57 15.40 -11.81
C ASN A 112 10.51 16.94 -11.88
N ALA A 113 11.57 17.58 -12.36
CA ALA A 113 11.65 19.04 -12.53
C ALA A 113 11.06 19.54 -13.87
N ILE A 114 10.73 18.63 -14.79
CA ILE A 114 10.27 19.00 -16.13
C ILE A 114 8.76 19.30 -16.09
N HIS A 115 8.37 20.48 -16.58
CA HIS A 115 6.97 20.93 -16.59
C HIS A 115 6.25 20.65 -17.92
N GLN A 116 6.99 20.41 -19.00
CA GLN A 116 6.46 20.16 -20.35
C GLN A 116 7.07 18.91 -20.96
N CYS A 117 6.29 18.13 -21.71
CA CYS A 117 6.77 16.89 -22.28
C CYS A 117 7.82 17.20 -23.36
N PRO A 118 9.07 16.70 -23.27
CA PRO A 118 10.07 16.92 -24.32
C PRO A 118 9.64 16.37 -25.70
N ASN A 119 8.76 15.38 -25.75
CA ASN A 119 8.30 14.79 -27.03
C ASN A 119 7.13 15.55 -27.66
N TYR A 120 6.23 16.13 -26.86
CA TYR A 120 4.95 16.66 -27.33
C TYR A 120 4.66 18.09 -26.88
N GLY A 121 5.50 18.70 -26.03
CA GLY A 121 5.31 20.05 -25.48
C GLY A 121 4.13 20.19 -24.52
N GLU A 122 3.37 19.13 -24.25
CA GLU A 122 2.19 19.18 -23.40
C GLU A 122 2.54 19.50 -21.94
N SER A 123 1.64 20.21 -21.24
CA SER A 123 1.83 20.60 -19.85
C SER A 123 1.50 19.47 -18.87
N ARG A 124 2.24 19.45 -17.77
CA ARG A 124 2.03 18.58 -16.61
C ARG A 124 0.71 18.83 -15.87
N TYR A 125 0.18 20.05 -15.94
CA TYR A 125 -0.91 20.52 -15.09
C TYR A 125 -2.19 20.73 -15.90
N LYS A 126 -3.36 20.48 -15.27
CA LYS A 126 -4.64 20.81 -15.90
C LYS A 126 -4.74 22.32 -16.11
N LYS A 127 -5.18 22.73 -17.29
CA LYS A 127 -5.59 24.12 -17.55
C LYS A 127 -6.85 24.41 -16.74
N LYS A 128 -6.96 25.61 -16.18
CA LYS A 128 -8.23 26.11 -15.65
C LYS A 128 -9.07 26.60 -16.83
N ASP A 129 -10.35 26.30 -16.82
CA ASP A 129 -11.27 26.59 -17.93
C ASP A 129 -11.57 28.10 -18.12
N ASP A 130 -11.10 28.97 -17.22
CA ASP A 130 -11.61 30.34 -17.09
C ASP A 130 -10.61 31.46 -17.41
N ASP A 131 -9.46 31.17 -18.04
CA ASP A 131 -8.53 32.24 -18.42
C ASP A 131 -7.87 31.95 -19.77
N SER A 132 -8.35 32.63 -20.80
CA SER A 132 -7.77 32.67 -22.15
C SER A 132 -6.39 33.36 -22.21
N ASN A 133 -5.79 33.72 -21.08
CA ASN A 133 -4.51 34.43 -21.05
C ASN A 133 -3.60 34.17 -19.84
N SER A 134 -3.78 33.07 -19.10
CA SER A 134 -2.93 32.83 -17.92
C SER A 134 -1.77 31.87 -18.22
N VAL A 135 -0.56 32.36 -17.94
CA VAL A 135 0.69 31.61 -17.86
C VAL A 135 0.44 30.27 -17.16
N VAL A 136 0.79 29.17 -17.83
CA VAL A 136 0.75 27.78 -17.34
C VAL A 136 0.93 27.77 -15.83
N SER A 137 -0.16 27.58 -15.09
CA SER A 137 -0.13 27.63 -13.64
C SER A 137 0.84 26.55 -13.15
N ILE A 138 2.02 26.95 -12.69
CA ILE A 138 3.11 26.06 -12.26
C ILE A 138 2.69 25.18 -11.05
N LYS A 139 1.50 25.40 -10.48
CA LYS A 139 0.97 24.79 -9.26
C LYS A 139 -0.46 24.21 -9.40
N GLY A 140 -0.88 23.80 -10.60
CA GLY A 140 -2.17 23.13 -10.81
C GLY A 140 -2.18 21.66 -10.38
N PRO A 141 -3.35 20.99 -10.31
CA PRO A 141 -3.41 19.54 -10.16
C PRO A 141 -2.83 18.85 -11.40
N PHE A 142 -2.15 17.72 -11.19
CA PHE A 142 -1.60 16.89 -12.27
C PHE A 142 -2.71 16.39 -13.20
N VAL A 143 -2.41 16.33 -14.50
CA VAL A 143 -3.38 15.82 -15.48
C VAL A 143 -3.68 14.34 -15.25
N LYS A 144 -2.65 13.53 -15.01
CA LYS A 144 -2.78 12.08 -14.82
C LYS A 144 -1.91 11.58 -13.66
N VAL A 145 -2.50 10.67 -12.88
CA VAL A 145 -1.84 9.98 -11.75
C VAL A 145 -1.97 8.48 -11.98
N GLN A 146 -0.85 7.77 -12.00
CA GLN A 146 -0.78 6.33 -12.07
C GLN A 146 -0.28 5.75 -10.75
N TRP A 147 -0.81 4.59 -10.38
CA TRP A 147 -0.42 3.87 -9.18
C TRP A 147 0.48 2.72 -9.61
N TYR A 148 1.68 2.63 -9.02
CA TYR A 148 2.59 1.52 -9.28
C TYR A 148 2.96 0.80 -7.99
N LEU A 149 3.15 -0.51 -8.13
CA LEU A 149 3.58 -1.38 -7.04
C LEU A 149 5.12 -1.39 -7.06
N PRO A 150 5.82 -0.89 -6.03
CA PRO A 150 7.27 -0.87 -6.01
C PRO A 150 7.83 -2.30 -5.88
N ILE A 151 8.13 -2.91 -7.03
CA ILE A 151 8.54 -4.31 -7.17
C ILE A 151 9.76 -4.64 -6.30
N ILE A 152 10.81 -3.81 -6.34
CA ILE A 152 12.04 -4.03 -5.57
C ILE A 152 11.77 -4.00 -4.06
N SER A 153 11.01 -3.02 -3.58
CA SER A 153 10.67 -2.92 -2.16
C SER A 153 9.88 -4.14 -1.68
N ARG A 154 8.98 -4.67 -2.52
CA ARG A 154 8.21 -5.89 -2.23
C ARG A 154 9.10 -7.12 -2.19
N PHE A 155 10.01 -7.27 -3.17
CA PHE A 155 10.96 -8.37 -3.16
C PHE A 155 11.86 -8.34 -1.94
N LYS A 156 12.36 -7.17 -1.51
CA LYS A 156 13.16 -7.04 -0.29
C LYS A 156 12.47 -7.58 0.96
N GLN A 157 11.14 -7.51 1.04
CA GLN A 157 10.35 -8.04 2.16
C GLN A 157 10.17 -9.56 2.11
N LEU A 158 10.30 -10.18 0.93
CA LEU A 158 10.22 -11.63 0.76
C LEU A 158 11.50 -12.36 1.20
N PHE A 159 12.63 -11.64 1.34
CA PHE A 159 13.86 -12.26 1.83
C PHE A 159 13.81 -12.47 3.34
N TYR A 160 14.08 -13.71 3.73
CA TYR A 160 14.31 -14.05 5.13
C TYR A 160 15.53 -13.33 5.71
N ASN A 161 16.58 -13.17 4.89
CA ASN A 161 17.84 -12.53 5.28
C ASN A 161 17.94 -11.11 4.71
N VAL A 162 18.19 -10.15 5.60
CA VAL A 162 18.34 -8.73 5.24
C VAL A 162 19.55 -8.49 4.35
N ASN A 163 20.61 -9.30 4.45
CA ASN A 163 21.79 -9.14 3.61
C ASN A 163 21.52 -9.51 2.15
N ASP A 164 20.71 -10.54 1.91
CA ASP A 164 20.32 -10.94 0.56
C ASP A 164 19.38 -9.89 -0.06
N ALA A 165 18.48 -9.32 0.74
CA ALA A 165 17.63 -8.20 0.33
C ALA A 165 18.44 -6.97 -0.12
N LYS A 166 19.60 -6.70 0.47
CA LYS A 166 20.44 -5.53 0.11
C LYS A 166 21.04 -5.65 -1.30
N ASN A 167 21.17 -6.87 -1.82
CA ASN A 167 21.73 -7.11 -3.16
C ASN A 167 20.77 -6.74 -4.29
N LEU A 168 19.47 -6.56 -3.98
CA LEU A 168 18.50 -6.00 -4.93
C LEU A 168 18.70 -4.49 -5.08
N LYS A 169 19.26 -4.08 -6.21
CA LYS A 169 19.41 -2.67 -6.62
C LYS A 169 18.20 -2.18 -7.38
#